data_AF-A0A142XBD6-F1
#
_entry.id   AF-A0A142XBD6-F1
#
_cell.length_a   1.000
_cell.length_b   1.000
_cell.length_c   1.000
_cell.angle_alpha   90.00
_cell.angle_beta   90.00
_cell.angle_gamma   90.00
#
_symmetry.space_group_name_H-M   'P 1'
#
loop_
_entity.id
_entity.type
_entity.pdbx_description
1 polymer ?
#
loop_
_entity_poly.entity_id
_entity_poly.type
_entity_poly.pdbx_seq_one_letter_code
_entity_poly.pdbx_strand_id
1 'polypeptide(L)'
;MELPVLISPQSVGFRASTGGPFDLEADGPTLDAAVDALRTLVVAQLQRGQVRTLTVTDHTAILEAAQKVGASPLFDDWVQAVEEYRRQNNTVPDAG
;
A
#
# COMPACT_ATOMS: atom_id res chain seq x y z
N MET A 1 8.37 15.11 -8.02
CA MET A 1 7.25 14.16 -7.93
C MET A 1 6.00 14.90 -8.32
N GLU A 2 5.17 14.31 -9.16
CA GLU A 2 3.87 14.85 -9.53
C GLU A 2 2.80 13.91 -8.96
N LEU A 3 1.82 14.48 -8.28
CA LEU A 3 0.72 13.74 -7.67
C LEU A 3 -0.58 14.36 -8.20
N PRO A 4 -1.44 13.58 -8.87
CA PRO A 4 -2.78 14.07 -9.21
C PRO A 4 -3.55 14.32 -7.91
N VAL A 5 -4.22 15.47 -7.85
CA VAL A 5 -5.05 15.88 -6.71
C VAL A 5 -6.46 16.15 -7.22
N LEU A 6 -7.46 15.76 -6.43
CA LEU A 6 -8.85 16.14 -6.68
C LEU A 6 -9.12 17.44 -5.93
N ILE A 7 -9.67 18.44 -6.61
CA ILE A 7 -10.13 19.66 -5.96
C ILE A 7 -11.65 19.71 -6.05
N SER A 8 -12.31 19.77 -4.90
CA SER A 8 -13.77 19.82 -4.79
C SER A 8 -14.20 21.14 -4.15
N PRO A 9 -15.18 21.86 -4.73
CA PRO A 9 -15.75 23.03 -4.08
C PRO A 9 -16.48 22.62 -2.79
N GLN A 10 -16.41 23.48 -1.77
CA GLN A 10 -17.09 23.30 -0.50
C GLN A 10 -18.12 24.42 -0.27
N SER A 11 -18.93 24.34 0.79
CA SER A 11 -19.84 25.42 1.18
C SER A 11 -19.12 26.74 1.42
N VAL A 12 -17.85 26.68 1.85
CA VAL A 12 -16.94 27.81 1.97
C VAL A 12 -15.56 27.37 1.44
N GLY A 13 -15.16 27.88 0.28
CA GLY A 13 -13.85 27.61 -0.31
C GLY A 13 -13.76 26.27 -1.06
N PHE A 14 -12.61 25.62 -0.96
CA PHE A 14 -12.22 24.45 -1.73
C PHE A 14 -11.50 23.42 -0.86
N ARG A 15 -11.68 22.14 -1.19
CA ARG A 15 -10.94 21.02 -0.62
C ARG A 15 -10.06 20.38 -1.68
N ALA A 16 -8.77 20.23 -1.42
CA ALA A 16 -7.86 19.42 -2.21
C ALA A 16 -7.63 18.06 -1.51
N SER A 17 -7.66 16.97 -2.25
CA SER A 17 -7.39 15.63 -1.73
C SER A 17 -6.46 14.80 -2.63
N THR A 18 -5.72 13.90 -2.01
CA THR A 18 -4.90 12.88 -2.68
C THR A 18 -5.59 11.52 -2.60
N GLY A 19 -5.36 10.64 -3.57
CA GLY A 19 -5.64 9.22 -3.38
C GLY A 19 -4.57 8.50 -2.55
N GLY A 20 -4.77 7.20 -2.35
CA GLY A 20 -3.74 6.31 -1.82
C GLY A 20 -2.45 6.41 -2.65
N PRO A 21 -1.26 6.35 -2.04
CA PRO A 21 -0.99 5.92 -0.65
C PRO A 21 -1.00 7.06 0.40
N PHE A 22 -1.41 8.28 0.04
CA PHE A 22 -1.35 9.42 0.96
C PHE A 22 -2.67 9.61 1.72
N ASP A 23 -3.81 9.51 1.04
CA ASP A 23 -5.15 9.68 1.61
C ASP A 23 -5.28 10.96 2.48
N LEU A 24 -4.61 12.03 2.04
CA LEU A 24 -4.60 13.35 2.68
C LEU A 24 -5.64 14.27 2.05
N GLU A 25 -6.20 15.16 2.88
CA GLU A 25 -7.10 16.24 2.46
C GLU A 25 -6.68 17.56 3.11
N ALA A 26 -6.89 18.67 2.41
CA ALA A 26 -6.69 20.01 2.95
C ALA A 26 -7.70 21.00 2.36
N ASP A 27 -8.16 21.93 3.19
CA ASP A 27 -9.12 22.97 2.80
C ASP A 27 -8.42 24.32 2.60
N GLY A 28 -8.97 25.17 1.74
CA GLY A 28 -8.47 26.52 1.49
C GLY A 28 -9.54 27.47 0.92
N PRO A 29 -9.40 28.79 1.14
CA PRO A 29 -10.37 29.77 0.63
C PRO A 29 -10.33 29.94 -0.90
N THR A 30 -9.23 29.50 -1.54
CA THR A 30 -9.04 29.49 -3.00
C THR A 30 -8.52 28.13 -3.44
N LEU A 31 -8.59 27.87 -4.75
CA LEU A 31 -8.02 26.66 -5.35
C LEU A 31 -6.55 26.48 -4.97
N ASP A 32 -5.74 27.53 -5.19
CA ASP A 32 -4.30 27.50 -4.91
C ASP A 32 -4.00 27.31 -3.42
N ALA A 33 -4.77 27.98 -2.54
CA ALA A 33 -4.58 27.85 -1.10
C ALA A 33 -4.85 26.43 -0.59
N ALA A 34 -5.85 25.74 -1.14
CA ALA A 34 -6.14 24.35 -0.80
C ALA A 34 -5.00 23.41 -1.26
N VAL A 35 -4.47 23.66 -2.47
CA VAL A 35 -3.34 22.89 -3.01
C VAL A 35 -2.05 23.11 -2.22
N ASP A 36 -1.75 24.35 -1.82
CA ASP A 36 -0.57 24.66 -1.01
C ASP A 36 -0.66 24.07 0.41
N ALA A 37 -1.86 24.08 0.99
CA ALA A 37 -2.11 23.39 2.25
C ALA A 37 -1.88 21.87 2.10
N LEU A 38 -2.40 21.27 1.04
CA LEU A 38 -2.19 19.84 0.76
C LEU A 38 -0.71 19.50 0.51
N ARG A 39 0.01 20.35 -0.22
CA ARG A 39 1.46 20.20 -0.45
C ARG A 39 2.22 20.13 0.86
N THR A 40 1.89 20.99 1.81
CA THR A 40 2.51 20.98 3.15
C THR A 40 2.34 19.63 3.84
N LEU A 41 1.14 19.05 3.78
CA LEU A 41 0.86 17.73 4.36
C LEU A 41 1.64 16.60 3.66
N VAL A 42 1.71 16.63 2.33
CA VAL A 42 2.48 15.64 1.56
C VAL A 42 3.97 15.70 1.92
N VAL A 43 4.55 16.90 2.02
CA VAL A 43 5.96 17.08 2.42
C VAL A 43 6.20 16.53 3.82
N ALA A 44 5.31 16.82 4.77
CA ALA A 44 5.41 16.30 6.14
C ALA A 44 5.34 14.75 6.17
N GLN A 45 4.49 14.15 5.35
CA GLN A 45 4.38 12.69 5.26
C GLN A 45 5.64 12.06 4.65
N LEU A 46 6.24 12.70 3.63
CA LEU A 46 7.48 12.26 2.99
C LEU A 46 8.72 12.40 3.88
N GLN A 47 8.66 13.18 4.96
CA GLN A 47 9.73 13.18 5.97
C GLN A 47 9.75 11.90 6.81
N ARG A 48 8.62 11.18 6.89
CA ARG A 48 8.48 9.94 7.68
C ARG A 48 8.82 8.69 6.89
N GLY A 49 8.88 8.77 5.56
CA GLY A 49 9.10 7.64 4.68
C GLY A 49 9.07 8.03 3.21
N GLN A 50 9.20 7.05 2.32
CA GLN A 50 9.26 7.32 0.89
C GLN A 50 8.23 6.51 0.11
N VAL A 51 7.53 7.17 -0.80
CA VAL A 51 6.72 6.48 -1.82
C VAL A 51 7.62 6.00 -2.95
N ARG A 52 7.53 4.71 -3.26
CA ARG A 52 8.27 4.05 -4.34
C ARG A 52 7.29 3.30 -5.24
N THR A 53 7.51 3.39 -6.53
CA THR A 53 6.79 2.57 -7.50
C THR A 53 7.45 1.19 -7.57
N LEU A 54 6.65 0.14 -7.33
CA LEU A 54 7.06 -1.24 -7.57
C LEU A 54 6.40 -1.70 -8.87
N THR A 55 7.21 -1.91 -9.91
CA THR A 55 6.72 -2.49 -11.16
C THR A 55 6.75 -4.01 -11.06
N VAL A 56 5.60 -4.65 -11.13
CA VAL A 56 5.48 -6.11 -11.18
C VAL A 56 5.26 -6.52 -12.64
N THR A 57 6.26 -7.11 -13.26
CA THR A 57 6.24 -7.48 -14.70
C THR A 57 5.91 -8.96 -14.95
N ASP A 58 6.00 -9.79 -13.93
CA ASP A 58 5.91 -11.24 -13.98
C ASP A 58 4.63 -11.80 -13.36
N HIS A 59 3.63 -10.94 -13.11
CA HIS A 59 2.37 -11.31 -12.47
C HIS A 59 1.71 -12.55 -13.09
N THR A 60 1.74 -12.69 -14.42
CA THR A 60 1.19 -13.86 -15.12
C THR A 60 1.95 -15.14 -14.77
N ALA A 61 3.29 -15.09 -14.75
CA ALA A 61 4.12 -16.24 -14.41
C ALA A 61 3.94 -16.64 -12.92
N ILE A 62 3.79 -15.65 -12.03
CA ILE A 62 3.47 -15.88 -10.61
C ILE A 62 2.12 -16.60 -10.46
N LEU A 63 1.09 -16.12 -11.16
CA LEU A 63 -0.23 -16.75 -11.13
C LEU A 63 -0.22 -18.18 -11.66
N GLU A 64 0.45 -18.42 -12.80
CA GLU A 64 0.56 -19.77 -13.37
C GLU A 64 1.32 -20.73 -12.44
N ALA A 65 2.39 -20.26 -11.80
CA ALA A 65 3.12 -21.04 -10.81
C ALA A 65 2.22 -21.40 -9.62
N ALA A 66 1.47 -20.43 -9.08
CA ALA A 66 0.54 -20.65 -7.99
C ALA A 66 -0.56 -21.68 -8.34
N GLN A 67 -1.11 -21.61 -9.56
CA GLN A 67 -2.10 -22.56 -10.05
C GLN A 67 -1.53 -23.98 -10.16
N LYS A 68 -0.31 -24.13 -10.70
CA LYS A 68 0.37 -25.43 -10.81
C LYS A 68 0.64 -26.05 -9.44
N VAL A 69 1.02 -25.23 -8.45
CA VAL A 69 1.25 -25.68 -7.07
C VAL A 69 -0.07 -26.14 -6.43
N GLY A 70 -1.15 -25.37 -6.54
CA GLY A 70 -2.46 -25.74 -5.97
C GLY A 70 -3.11 -26.96 -6.64
N ALA A 71 -2.79 -27.23 -7.91
CA ALA A 71 -3.24 -28.42 -8.62
C ALA A 71 -2.37 -29.66 -8.37
N SER A 72 -1.28 -29.54 -7.60
CA SER A 72 -0.38 -30.64 -7.31
C SER A 72 -1.08 -31.67 -6.40
N PRO A 73 -1.10 -32.96 -6.76
CA PRO A 73 -1.62 -34.02 -5.89
C PRO A 73 -0.88 -34.14 -4.55
N LEU A 74 0.33 -33.57 -4.47
CA LEU A 74 1.19 -33.58 -3.27
C LEU A 74 1.04 -32.29 -2.45
N PHE A 75 0.13 -31.40 -2.82
CA PHE A 75 -0.01 -30.10 -2.17
C PHE A 75 -0.39 -30.24 -0.69
N ASP A 76 -1.36 -31.10 -0.38
CA ASP A 76 -1.83 -31.31 0.99
C ASP A 76 -0.73 -31.92 1.89
N ASP A 77 0.00 -32.92 1.38
CA ASP A 77 1.13 -33.53 2.09
C ASP A 77 2.25 -32.51 2.34
N TRP A 78 2.52 -31.65 1.37
CA TRP A 78 3.49 -30.57 1.51
C TRP A 78 3.06 -29.52 2.54
N VAL A 79 1.79 -29.10 2.54
CA VAL A 79 1.24 -28.19 3.55
C VAL A 79 1.40 -28.76 4.95
N GLN A 80 1.02 -30.03 5.14
CA GLN A 80 1.12 -30.70 6.43
C GLN A 80 2.59 -30.80 6.92
N ALA A 81 3.53 -31.10 6.02
CA ALA A 81 4.95 -31.15 6.34
C ALA A 81 5.52 -29.77 6.71
N VAL A 82 5.09 -28.70 6.02
CA VAL A 82 5.49 -27.31 6.32
C VAL A 82 4.93 -26.86 7.67
N GLU A 83 3.69 -27.21 8.00
CA GLU A 83 3.10 -26.91 9.30
C GLU A 83 3.84 -27.62 10.44
N GLU A 84 4.16 -28.89 10.26
CA GLU A 84 4.96 -29.65 11.23
C GLU A 84 6.35 -29.03 11.41
N TYR A 85 7.00 -28.65 10.31
CA TYR A 85 8.27 -27.95 10.36
C TYR A 85 8.17 -26.61 11.12
N ARG A 86 7.13 -25.81 10.91
CA ARG A 86 6.89 -24.56 11.65
C ARG A 86 6.67 -24.82 13.15
N ARG A 87 5.91 -25.86 13.51
CA ARG A 87 5.73 -26.24 14.93
C ARG A 87 7.06 -26.57 15.60
N GLN A 88 7.94 -27.27 14.91
CA GLN A 88 9.22 -27.71 15.44
C GLN A 88 10.28 -26.60 15.49
N ASN A 89 10.26 -25.66 14.53
CA ASN A 89 11.39 -24.73 14.31
C ASN A 89 11.03 -23.25 14.48
N ASN A 90 9.74 -22.87 14.50
CA ASN A 90 9.32 -21.48 14.60
C ASN A 90 8.85 -21.15 16.04
N THR A 91 9.75 -21.28 17.00
CA THR A 91 9.63 -20.62 18.30
C THR A 91 10.03 -19.15 18.13
N VAL A 92 9.06 -18.28 17.89
CA VAL A 92 9.27 -16.84 18.12
C VAL A 92 9.52 -16.71 19.63
N PRO A 93 10.65 -16.13 20.09
CA PRO A 93 10.80 -15.81 21.50
C PRO A 93 9.72 -14.81 21.89
N ASP A 94 9.02 -15.03 23.01
CA ASP A 94 8.11 -14.03 23.58
C ASP A 94 8.86 -12.70 23.67
N ALA A 95 8.35 -11.68 22.99
CA ALA A 95 8.86 -10.32 23.11
C ALA A 95 8.50 -9.81 24.51
N GLY A 96 9.48 -9.84 25.41
CA GLY A 96 9.47 -9.09 26.67
C GLY A 96 9.71 -7.61 26.46
#